data_AF-A0A672ZKU0-F1
#
_entry.id   AF-A0A672ZKU0-F1
#
_cell.length_a   1.000
_cell.length_b   1.000
_cell.length_c   1.000
_cell.angle_alpha   90.00
_cell.angle_beta   90.00
_cell.angle_gamma   90.00
#
_symmetry.space_group_name_H-M   'P 1'
#
loop_
_entity.id
_entity.type
_entity.pdbx_description
1 polymer ?
#
loop_
_entity_poly.entity_id
_entity_poly.type
_entity_poly.pdbx_seq_one_letter_code
_entity_poly.pdbx_strand_id
1 'polypeptide(L)'
;MSVRKSTSVYSIGSSRKSAVPGGSFSRTSSYQISGSGAGYGGAGAAYGGAGTGLIGASVAGRNFSSFSMGGMGGMGGMSGSGGFVAPPITAVTVNQSLLAPLNLEIDPTIQAVRTQEKEQIKSLNNRFASFIDKVRFLEQQNKMLETKWSLLQDQTTTRSNIEGMFEAYIANLRRQLDGLGNEKVKLEGELKNMQGLVEDFKRKYEDEINKRAAVENEFVLLKKDVDAAYMNKVELEAKVDALQDEINFLRAVYEAELRELQGQIKDTSVVVEMDNSRNLDMDAIVAEVRSQYEDIANRSRAEAETWYKQKYEEMQSSAGQYGEDLRTTKAEIADLNRMIARLQNEIEAIKGQRASLEAQIAEAEERGELAVKDAKLRIRDLEDALQRAKQDMARQVREYQELMNVKLALDIEIATYRKLLEGEESRLASGGSNATIHKLTSNKSEILNYLPLTLYVVVMNGKQKSRTKQFRYSCGVESGLIT
;
A
#
# COMPACT_ATOMS: atom_id res chain seq x y z
N MET A 1 2.37 105.84 9.94
CA MET A 1 1.91 105.33 8.63
C MET A 1 1.04 104.10 8.86
N SER A 2 -0.15 104.13 8.26
CA SER A 2 -1.16 103.08 8.03
C SER A 2 -1.19 101.79 8.86
N VAL A 3 -2.18 101.74 9.77
CA VAL A 3 -3.35 100.82 9.77
C VAL A 3 -3.19 99.47 9.06
N ARG A 4 -3.37 98.37 9.81
CA ARG A 4 -4.47 97.40 9.61
C ARG A 4 -4.66 96.49 10.84
N LYS A 5 -5.76 96.73 11.56
CA LYS A 5 -6.47 95.75 12.39
C LYS A 5 -7.11 94.71 11.47
N SER A 6 -7.02 93.44 11.85
CA SER A 6 -8.00 92.42 11.46
C SER A 6 -8.43 91.66 12.70
N THR A 7 -9.58 92.07 13.20
CA THR A 7 -10.44 91.32 14.11
C THR A 7 -11.14 90.23 13.30
N SER A 8 -11.22 89.00 13.82
CA SER A 8 -12.24 88.03 13.43
C SER A 8 -12.82 87.41 14.69
N VAL A 9 -14.14 87.32 14.73
CA VAL A 9 -15.00 87.04 15.89
C VAL A 9 -15.88 85.84 15.55
N TYR A 10 -16.31 85.10 16.58
CA TYR A 10 -17.31 84.02 16.63
C TYR A 10 -16.81 82.61 16.23
N SER A 11 -17.18 81.50 16.87
CA SER A 11 -18.30 81.22 17.78
C SER A 11 -18.00 80.05 18.74
N ILE A 12 -18.50 80.18 19.97
CA ILE A 12 -18.78 79.07 20.91
C ILE A 12 -19.86 78.16 20.29
N GLY A 13 -19.62 76.84 20.31
CA GLY A 13 -20.52 75.83 19.77
C GLY A 13 -20.44 74.51 20.52
N SER A 14 -21.34 74.39 21.50
CA SER A 14 -21.90 73.21 22.16
C SER A 14 -21.42 71.80 21.80
N SER A 15 -21.05 71.10 22.86
CA SER A 15 -21.35 69.70 23.18
C SER A 15 -22.25 68.96 22.19
N ARG A 16 -21.69 67.95 21.52
CA ARG A 16 -22.47 66.81 21.01
C ARG A 16 -21.80 65.51 21.42
N LYS A 17 -22.49 64.82 22.32
CA LYS A 17 -22.35 63.38 22.58
C LYS A 17 -22.60 62.65 21.26
N SER A 18 -21.59 61.97 20.72
CA SER A 18 -21.80 60.97 19.67
C SER A 18 -21.86 59.59 20.33
N ALA A 19 -23.08 59.07 20.40
CA ALA A 19 -23.36 57.69 20.74
C ALA A 19 -22.70 56.77 19.70
N VAL A 20 -21.89 55.83 20.18
CA VAL A 20 -21.44 54.68 19.39
C VAL A 20 -22.62 53.70 19.33
N PRO A 21 -23.12 53.31 18.15
CA PRO A 21 -24.15 52.28 18.06
C PRO A 21 -23.51 50.93 18.33
N GLY A 22 -24.06 50.21 19.32
CA GLY A 22 -23.78 48.80 19.55
C GLY A 22 -24.15 47.99 18.31
N GLY A 23 -23.13 47.40 17.68
CA GLY A 23 -23.26 46.44 16.59
C GLY A 23 -22.65 45.12 17.02
N SER A 24 -23.42 44.30 17.70
CA SER A 24 -23.13 42.88 17.91
C SER A 24 -23.12 42.17 16.56
N PHE A 25 -21.93 41.92 16.01
CA PHE A 25 -21.72 41.00 14.89
C PHE A 25 -20.91 39.81 15.36
N SER A 26 -21.57 38.93 16.11
CA SER A 26 -21.12 37.55 16.33
C SER A 26 -21.33 36.78 15.03
N ARG A 27 -20.30 36.70 14.18
CA ARG A 27 -20.27 35.68 13.11
C ARG A 27 -19.90 34.34 13.74
N THR A 28 -20.91 33.68 14.31
CA THR A 28 -20.84 32.27 14.64
C THR A 28 -20.92 31.50 13.33
N SER A 29 -19.77 31.08 12.80
CA SER A 29 -19.74 30.03 11.78
C SER A 29 -20.04 28.70 12.49
N SER A 30 -21.30 28.31 12.48
CA SER A 30 -21.72 26.97 12.89
C SER A 30 -21.29 25.99 11.80
N TYR A 31 -20.15 25.34 11.99
CA TYR A 31 -19.90 24.07 11.31
C TYR A 31 -20.94 23.07 11.81
N GLN A 32 -21.85 22.70 10.91
CA GLN A 32 -22.77 21.60 11.09
C GLN A 32 -21.96 20.31 11.22
N ILE A 33 -22.12 19.62 12.36
CA ILE A 33 -21.77 18.22 12.48
C ILE A 33 -22.82 17.43 11.69
N SER A 34 -22.54 17.20 10.41
CA SER A 34 -23.17 16.12 9.65
C SER A 34 -22.52 14.81 10.08
N GLY A 35 -23.25 14.01 10.85
CA GLY A 35 -22.88 12.63 11.12
C GLY A 35 -22.92 11.83 9.81
N SER A 36 -21.77 11.68 9.17
CA SER A 36 -21.53 10.72 8.11
C SER A 36 -20.47 9.74 8.62
N GLY A 37 -20.93 8.66 9.24
CA GLY A 37 -20.10 7.50 9.48
C GLY A 37 -20.12 6.61 8.25
N ALA A 38 -18.97 6.39 7.61
CA ALA A 38 -18.69 5.19 6.80
C ALA A 38 -17.19 5.07 6.42
N GLY A 39 -16.62 3.89 6.67
CA GLY A 39 -15.42 3.32 6.05
C GLY A 39 -14.14 3.42 6.91
N TYR A 40 -13.42 2.36 7.28
CA TYR A 40 -13.19 1.06 6.64
C TYR A 40 -12.79 -0.01 7.67
N GLY A 41 -13.06 -1.28 7.37
CA GLY A 41 -12.46 -2.41 8.08
C GLY A 41 -13.14 -3.74 7.81
N GLY A 42 -12.89 -4.33 6.64
CA GLY A 42 -13.32 -5.68 6.30
C GLY A 42 -12.35 -6.74 6.82
N ALA A 43 -12.91 -7.83 7.37
CA ALA A 43 -12.33 -9.17 7.35
C ALA A 43 -13.42 -10.22 7.62
N GLY A 44 -13.48 -11.26 6.77
CA GLY A 44 -13.75 -12.64 7.20
C GLY A 44 -15.21 -13.13 7.33
N ALA A 45 -15.75 -13.60 6.20
CA ALA A 45 -16.55 -14.81 5.99
C ALA A 45 -17.53 -15.34 7.07
N ALA A 46 -18.81 -15.48 6.68
CA ALA A 46 -19.63 -16.64 7.05
C ALA A 46 -20.74 -16.89 6.00
N TYR A 47 -20.96 -18.17 5.73
CA TYR A 47 -21.90 -18.76 4.78
C TYR A 47 -23.37 -18.45 5.09
N GLY A 48 -24.19 -18.39 4.03
CA GLY A 48 -25.60 -18.79 4.09
C GLY A 48 -26.58 -17.81 3.43
N GLY A 49 -27.38 -18.32 2.49
CA GLY A 49 -28.63 -17.64 2.08
C GLY A 49 -28.98 -17.78 0.60
N ALA A 50 -30.00 -18.58 0.33
CA ALA A 50 -30.60 -18.88 -0.96
C ALA A 50 -31.34 -17.70 -1.63
N GLY A 51 -31.62 -17.82 -2.94
CA GLY A 51 -32.79 -17.19 -3.55
C GLY A 51 -32.76 -16.94 -5.07
N THR A 52 -33.40 -17.85 -5.85
CA THR A 52 -34.36 -17.61 -6.97
C THR A 52 -34.02 -16.63 -8.12
N GLY A 53 -34.24 -16.89 -9.42
CA GLY A 53 -34.92 -17.95 -10.18
C GLY A 53 -35.04 -17.58 -11.68
N LEU A 54 -35.75 -18.43 -12.47
CA LEU A 54 -36.27 -18.26 -13.86
C LEU A 54 -35.22 -18.37 -15.02
N ILE A 55 -35.34 -19.08 -16.16
CA ILE A 55 -36.38 -19.83 -16.94
C ILE A 55 -35.66 -20.76 -17.94
N GLY A 56 -36.24 -21.89 -18.34
CA GLY A 56 -36.03 -22.44 -19.71
C GLY A 56 -35.86 -23.95 -19.83
N ALA A 57 -36.78 -24.60 -20.55
CA ALA A 57 -37.02 -26.05 -20.57
C ALA A 57 -36.34 -26.82 -21.74
N SER A 58 -36.40 -28.15 -21.61
CA SER A 58 -36.31 -29.20 -22.65
C SER A 58 -34.88 -29.53 -23.15
N VAL A 59 -34.48 -30.79 -23.41
CA VAL A 59 -35.17 -32.01 -23.83
C VAL A 59 -34.40 -33.25 -23.36
N ALA A 60 -35.14 -34.31 -23.06
CA ALA A 60 -34.62 -35.66 -22.86
C ALA A 60 -34.10 -36.25 -24.17
N GLY A 61 -32.92 -36.89 -24.11
CA GLY A 61 -32.33 -37.64 -25.23
C GLY A 61 -31.53 -38.82 -24.68
N ARG A 62 -32.12 -40.01 -24.81
CA ARG A 62 -31.52 -41.32 -24.52
C ARG A 62 -30.34 -41.56 -25.47
N ASN A 63 -29.33 -42.33 -25.07
CA ASN A 63 -28.98 -43.60 -25.72
C ASN A 63 -27.66 -44.22 -25.18
N PHE A 64 -27.81 -45.50 -24.81
CA PHE A 64 -26.94 -46.66 -25.02
C PHE A 64 -25.42 -46.47 -25.16
N SER A 65 -24.66 -47.13 -24.28
CA SER A 65 -23.36 -47.71 -24.65
C SER A 65 -23.44 -49.22 -24.54
N SER A 66 -23.47 -49.85 -25.72
CA SER A 66 -23.37 -51.28 -25.94
C SER A 66 -21.92 -51.73 -25.98
N PHE A 67 -21.75 -52.97 -25.54
CA PHE A 67 -20.59 -53.87 -25.58
C PHE A 67 -19.80 -53.91 -26.90
N SER A 68 -18.64 -54.58 -26.80
CA SER A 68 -17.88 -55.28 -27.87
C SER A 68 -16.79 -54.44 -28.54
N MET A 69 -15.57 -54.88 -28.85
CA MET A 69 -14.78 -56.10 -28.61
C MET A 69 -13.40 -55.86 -29.25
N GLY A 70 -12.34 -56.40 -28.64
CA GLY A 70 -11.19 -56.96 -29.37
C GLY A 70 -9.89 -56.14 -29.44
N GLY A 71 -8.77 -56.76 -29.05
CA GLY A 71 -7.42 -56.24 -29.31
C GLY A 71 -6.27 -56.97 -28.60
N MET A 72 -5.93 -58.16 -29.07
CA MET A 72 -4.95 -59.17 -28.61
C MET A 72 -3.47 -58.73 -28.37
N GLY A 73 -2.81 -59.39 -27.40
CA GLY A 73 -1.36 -59.72 -27.39
C GLY A 73 -0.82 -59.86 -25.96
N GLY A 74 -0.04 -60.84 -25.51
CA GLY A 74 0.53 -62.06 -26.08
C GLY A 74 1.58 -62.62 -25.08
N MET A 75 1.61 -63.95 -24.92
CA MET A 75 2.71 -64.83 -24.46
C MET A 75 3.09 -64.98 -22.97
N GLY A 76 3.14 -66.25 -22.55
CA GLY A 76 3.85 -66.80 -21.38
C GLY A 76 2.89 -67.57 -20.46
N GLY A 77 3.01 -68.86 -20.14
CA GLY A 77 4.03 -69.88 -20.35
C GLY A 77 3.84 -70.93 -19.25
N MET A 78 4.16 -72.18 -19.55
CA MET A 78 4.43 -73.30 -18.63
C MET A 78 3.28 -74.12 -18.01
N SER A 79 3.34 -75.42 -18.35
CA SER A 79 3.35 -76.57 -17.43
C SER A 79 2.06 -77.38 -17.21
N GLY A 80 2.26 -78.70 -17.16
CA GLY A 80 1.37 -79.67 -16.52
C GLY A 80 0.48 -80.45 -17.50
N SER A 81 0.97 -81.52 -18.12
CA SER A 81 0.90 -82.88 -17.57
C SER A 81 -0.53 -83.44 -17.44
N GLY A 82 -0.84 -84.46 -18.25
CA GLY A 82 -1.59 -85.63 -17.76
C GLY A 82 -2.89 -85.98 -18.49
N GLY A 83 -2.92 -87.20 -19.05
CA GLY A 83 -4.14 -87.98 -19.38
C GLY A 83 -4.74 -87.66 -20.74
N PHE A 84 -4.49 -88.41 -21.83
CA PHE A 84 -4.86 -89.81 -22.03
C PHE A 84 -6.14 -90.22 -21.29
N VAL A 85 -7.29 -90.18 -21.97
CA VAL A 85 -8.25 -91.30 -22.05
C VAL A 85 -9.12 -91.11 -23.31
N ALA A 86 -8.90 -91.94 -24.33
CA ALA A 86 -9.94 -92.32 -25.30
C ALA A 86 -10.71 -93.51 -24.70
N PRO A 87 -12.05 -93.58 -24.82
CA PRO A 87 -12.65 -94.75 -25.47
C PRO A 87 -14.05 -94.45 -26.08
N PRO A 88 -14.79 -95.44 -26.59
CA PRO A 88 -14.40 -96.37 -27.64
C PRO A 88 -15.39 -96.32 -28.81
N ILE A 89 -14.91 -96.67 -30.00
CA ILE A 89 -15.74 -96.95 -31.18
C ILE A 89 -16.58 -98.20 -30.88
N THR A 90 -17.90 -98.04 -30.88
CA THR A 90 -18.86 -99.14 -30.71
C THR A 90 -18.92 -99.98 -31.99
N ALA A 91 -18.68 -101.28 -31.85
CA ALA A 91 -18.79 -102.25 -32.92
C ALA A 91 -20.24 -102.38 -33.38
N VAL A 92 -20.52 -102.03 -34.64
CA VAL A 92 -21.80 -102.33 -35.30
C VAL A 92 -21.75 -103.75 -35.82
N THR A 93 -22.63 -104.59 -35.28
CA THR A 93 -22.89 -105.96 -35.67
C THR A 93 -23.34 -106.05 -37.13
N VAL A 94 -22.52 -106.67 -37.98
CA VAL A 94 -22.85 -106.91 -39.39
C VAL A 94 -23.78 -108.12 -39.48
N ASN A 95 -25.04 -107.88 -39.82
CA ASN A 95 -26.01 -108.92 -40.13
C ASN A 95 -25.69 -109.50 -41.52
N GLN A 96 -25.12 -110.70 -41.57
CA GLN A 96 -24.67 -111.36 -42.81
C GLN A 96 -25.82 -111.84 -43.73
N SER A 97 -27.07 -111.46 -43.43
CA SER A 97 -28.26 -111.81 -44.22
C SER A 97 -28.83 -110.64 -45.05
N LEU A 98 -28.15 -109.49 -45.09
CA LEU A 98 -28.52 -108.31 -45.90
C LEU A 98 -27.53 -108.01 -47.04
N LEU A 99 -26.63 -108.95 -47.34
CA LEU A 99 -25.64 -108.90 -48.44
C LEU A 99 -26.19 -109.49 -49.76
N ALA A 100 -27.45 -109.21 -50.08
CA ALA A 100 -27.96 -109.33 -51.44
C ALA A 100 -27.80 -107.96 -52.11
N PRO A 101 -27.02 -107.82 -53.21
CA PRO A 101 -27.02 -106.59 -54.00
C PRO A 101 -28.43 -106.39 -54.53
N LEU A 102 -29.19 -105.47 -53.92
CA LEU A 102 -30.39 -104.94 -54.55
C LEU A 102 -29.90 -104.08 -55.72
N ASN A 103 -29.88 -104.72 -56.90
CA ASN A 103 -29.64 -104.09 -58.19
C ASN A 103 -30.80 -103.14 -58.48
N LEU A 104 -30.77 -101.96 -57.86
CA LEU A 104 -31.52 -100.81 -58.32
C LEU A 104 -30.78 -100.34 -59.57
N GLU A 105 -31.19 -100.86 -60.72
CA GLU A 105 -30.89 -100.25 -62.01
C GLU A 105 -31.44 -98.82 -61.97
N ILE A 106 -30.60 -97.89 -61.49
CA ILE A 106 -30.86 -96.47 -61.56
C ILE A 106 -30.88 -96.18 -63.06
N ASP A 107 -32.06 -95.79 -63.54
CA ASP A 107 -32.31 -95.40 -64.92
C ASP A 107 -31.11 -94.61 -65.49
N PRO A 108 -30.48 -95.05 -66.59
CA PRO A 108 -29.30 -94.41 -67.15
C PRO A 108 -29.54 -92.93 -67.49
N THR A 109 -30.80 -92.51 -67.67
CA THR A 109 -31.15 -91.10 -67.83
C THR A 109 -31.06 -90.29 -66.53
N ILE A 110 -31.43 -90.86 -65.37
CA ILE A 110 -31.32 -90.21 -64.04
C ILE A 110 -29.86 -90.05 -63.63
N GLN A 111 -29.02 -91.04 -63.96
CA GLN A 111 -27.59 -90.97 -63.65
C GLN A 111 -26.88 -89.91 -64.49
N ALA A 112 -27.25 -89.78 -65.78
CA ALA A 112 -26.77 -88.73 -66.68
C ALA A 112 -27.18 -87.32 -66.19
N VAL A 113 -28.45 -87.13 -65.80
CA VAL A 113 -28.94 -85.86 -65.24
C VAL A 113 -28.23 -85.52 -63.93
N ARG A 114 -28.07 -86.47 -63.00
CA ARG A 114 -27.32 -86.23 -61.76
C ARG A 114 -25.84 -85.93 -62.01
N THR A 115 -25.20 -86.54 -63.01
CA THR A 115 -23.83 -86.17 -63.39
C THR A 115 -23.78 -84.77 -63.98
N GLN A 116 -24.76 -84.38 -64.80
CA GLN A 116 -24.85 -83.03 -65.36
C GLN A 116 -25.14 -81.97 -64.30
N GLU A 117 -26.05 -82.22 -63.37
CA GLU A 117 -26.31 -81.36 -62.20
C GLU A 117 -25.07 -81.26 -61.31
N LYS A 118 -24.37 -82.37 -61.06
CA LYS A 118 -23.11 -82.37 -60.31
C LYS A 118 -22.04 -81.53 -61.02
N GLU A 119 -21.96 -81.59 -62.35
CA GLU A 119 -21.00 -80.79 -63.13
C GLU A 119 -21.39 -79.30 -63.15
N GLN A 120 -22.70 -78.99 -63.22
CA GLN A 120 -23.20 -77.63 -63.08
C GLN A 120 -22.91 -77.07 -61.68
N ILE A 121 -23.17 -77.83 -60.61
CA ILE A 121 -22.86 -77.46 -59.23
C ILE A 121 -21.35 -77.28 -59.04
N LYS A 122 -20.51 -78.13 -59.64
CA LYS A 122 -19.05 -77.92 -59.65
C LYS A 122 -18.68 -76.62 -60.37
N SER A 123 -19.27 -76.33 -61.53
CA SER A 123 -18.99 -75.09 -62.27
C SER A 123 -19.41 -73.86 -61.47
N LEU A 124 -20.54 -73.94 -60.77
CA LEU A 124 -21.06 -72.89 -59.89
C LEU A 124 -20.16 -72.72 -58.67
N ASN A 125 -19.74 -73.82 -58.04
CA ASN A 125 -18.81 -73.82 -56.91
C ASN A 125 -17.44 -73.28 -57.30
N ASN A 126 -16.91 -73.60 -58.48
CA ASN A 126 -15.68 -73.01 -58.99
C ASN A 126 -15.83 -71.50 -59.21
N ARG A 127 -17.00 -71.06 -59.69
CA ARG A 127 -17.33 -69.63 -59.78
C ARG A 127 -17.40 -68.98 -58.39
N PHE A 128 -18.04 -69.62 -57.41
CA PHE A 128 -18.09 -69.13 -56.03
C PHE A 128 -16.70 -69.08 -55.40
N ALA A 129 -15.86 -70.08 -55.59
CA ALA A 129 -14.48 -70.08 -55.14
C ALA A 129 -13.70 -68.89 -55.74
N SER A 130 -13.85 -68.65 -57.06
CA SER A 130 -13.23 -67.49 -57.72
C SER A 130 -13.73 -66.14 -57.19
N PHE A 131 -15.02 -66.04 -56.82
CA PHE A 131 -15.57 -64.84 -56.19
C PHE A 131 -15.06 -64.67 -54.74
N ILE A 132 -14.96 -65.74 -53.96
CA ILE A 132 -14.40 -65.71 -52.61
C ILE A 132 -12.93 -65.27 -52.65
N ASP A 133 -12.14 -65.80 -53.60
CA ASP A 133 -10.75 -65.39 -53.78
C ASP A 133 -10.65 -63.92 -54.19
N LYS A 134 -11.58 -63.44 -55.03
CA LYS A 134 -11.64 -62.02 -55.41
C LYS A 134 -12.00 -61.11 -54.23
N VAL A 135 -12.96 -61.52 -53.38
CA VAL A 135 -13.33 -60.77 -52.17
C VAL A 135 -12.17 -60.75 -51.19
N ARG A 136 -11.51 -61.89 -50.93
CA ARG A 136 -10.31 -61.94 -50.08
C ARG A 136 -9.18 -61.05 -50.58
N PHE A 137 -8.95 -61.06 -51.89
CA PHE A 137 -7.96 -60.18 -52.51
C PHE A 137 -8.30 -58.70 -52.31
N LEU A 138 -9.58 -58.32 -52.49
CA LEU A 138 -10.04 -56.95 -52.26
C LEU A 138 -10.01 -56.56 -50.77
N GLU A 139 -10.36 -57.45 -49.85
CA GLU A 139 -10.23 -57.25 -48.40
C GLU A 139 -8.76 -57.04 -48.00
N GLN A 140 -7.85 -57.82 -48.58
CA GLN A 140 -6.42 -57.69 -48.32
C GLN A 140 -5.87 -56.37 -48.89
N GLN A 141 -6.35 -55.95 -50.06
CA GLN A 141 -6.02 -54.64 -50.63
C GLN A 141 -6.58 -53.49 -49.77
N ASN A 142 -7.82 -53.58 -49.30
CA ASN A 142 -8.41 -52.58 -48.42
C ASN A 142 -7.64 -52.48 -47.10
N LYS A 143 -7.26 -53.61 -46.50
CA LYS A 143 -6.43 -53.62 -45.29
C LYS A 143 -5.05 -53.00 -45.52
N MET A 144 -4.45 -53.22 -46.69
CA MET A 144 -3.21 -52.54 -47.09
C MET A 144 -3.42 -51.02 -47.26
N LEU A 145 -4.55 -50.60 -47.84
CA LEU A 145 -4.88 -49.18 -47.98
C LEU A 145 -5.17 -48.52 -46.63
N GLU A 146 -5.86 -49.20 -45.72
CA GLU A 146 -6.11 -48.73 -44.35
C GLU A 146 -4.82 -48.54 -43.57
N THR A 147 -3.91 -49.52 -43.62
CA THR A 147 -2.60 -49.41 -42.96
C THR A 147 -1.74 -48.31 -43.56
N LYS A 148 -1.75 -48.17 -44.89
CA LYS A 148 -1.06 -47.06 -45.58
C LYS A 148 -1.67 -45.70 -45.24
N TRP A 149 -3.00 -45.61 -45.16
CA TRP A 149 -3.71 -44.41 -44.74
C TRP A 149 -3.36 -44.03 -43.30
N SER A 150 -3.39 -44.99 -42.37
CA SER A 150 -3.01 -44.78 -40.98
C SER A 150 -1.56 -44.28 -40.86
N LEU A 151 -0.63 -44.89 -41.60
CA LEU A 151 0.77 -44.48 -41.57
C LEU A 151 0.99 -43.08 -42.15
N LEU A 152 0.28 -42.73 -43.24
CA LEU A 152 0.33 -41.39 -43.84
C LEU A 152 -0.28 -40.32 -42.92
N GLN A 153 -1.37 -40.65 -42.23
CA GLN A 153 -2.01 -39.78 -41.26
C GLN A 153 -1.07 -39.51 -40.06
N ASP A 154 -0.41 -40.55 -39.56
CA ASP A 154 0.55 -40.43 -38.46
C ASP A 154 1.81 -39.65 -38.88
N GLN A 155 2.31 -39.83 -40.11
CA GLN A 155 3.44 -39.04 -40.63
C GLN A 155 3.09 -37.56 -40.84
N THR A 156 1.89 -37.27 -41.35
CA THR A 156 1.43 -35.89 -41.59
C THR A 156 1.23 -35.13 -40.27
N THR A 157 1.01 -35.83 -39.16
CA THR A 157 0.76 -35.23 -37.84
C THR A 157 2.05 -34.98 -37.05
N THR A 158 3.12 -34.57 -37.72
CA THR A 158 4.24 -33.89 -37.02
C THR A 158 3.81 -32.45 -36.72
N ARG A 159 3.04 -32.27 -35.65
CA ARG A 159 2.63 -30.93 -35.19
C ARG A 159 3.86 -30.08 -34.91
N SER A 160 4.08 -29.05 -35.71
CA SER A 160 5.19 -28.11 -35.55
C SER A 160 5.04 -27.31 -34.25
N ASN A 161 6.06 -27.31 -33.38
CA ASN A 161 6.10 -26.57 -32.11
C ASN A 161 6.18 -25.03 -32.27
N ILE A 162 5.94 -24.52 -33.48
CA ILE A 162 6.05 -23.10 -33.83
C ILE A 162 4.97 -22.27 -33.12
N GLU A 163 3.76 -22.80 -32.99
CA GLU A 163 2.67 -22.15 -32.25
C GLU A 163 3.03 -21.97 -30.77
N GLY A 164 3.62 -22.99 -30.13
CA GLY A 164 4.11 -22.90 -28.75
C GLY A 164 5.23 -21.88 -28.57
N MET A 165 6.11 -21.72 -29.56
CA MET A 165 7.17 -20.70 -29.53
C MET A 165 6.61 -19.28 -29.66
N PHE A 166 5.64 -19.07 -30.55
CA PHE A 166 4.95 -17.77 -30.67
C PHE A 166 4.15 -17.45 -29.41
N GLU A 167 3.45 -18.43 -28.84
CA GLU A 167 2.70 -18.23 -27.60
C GLU A 167 3.63 -17.87 -26.43
N ALA A 168 4.77 -18.54 -26.29
CA ALA A 168 5.77 -18.22 -25.28
C ALA A 168 6.37 -16.80 -25.49
N TYR A 169 6.60 -16.41 -26.74
CA TYR A 169 7.10 -15.07 -27.07
C TYR A 169 6.06 -13.98 -26.76
N ILE A 170 4.79 -14.21 -27.12
CA ILE A 170 3.66 -13.32 -26.78
C ILE A 170 3.51 -13.21 -25.27
N ALA A 171 3.57 -14.32 -24.54
CA ALA A 171 3.49 -14.32 -23.07
C ALA A 171 4.65 -13.53 -22.44
N ASN A 172 5.87 -13.66 -22.97
CA ASN A 172 7.01 -12.88 -22.52
C ASN A 172 6.83 -11.38 -22.80
N LEU A 173 6.36 -10.99 -23.99
CA LEU A 173 6.07 -9.59 -24.32
C LEU A 173 4.98 -9.01 -23.42
N ARG A 174 3.91 -9.75 -23.14
CA ARG A 174 2.86 -9.33 -22.20
C ARG A 174 3.44 -9.09 -20.80
N ARG A 175 4.28 -10.01 -20.31
CA ARG A 175 4.94 -9.86 -19.00
C ARG A 175 5.87 -8.65 -18.95
N GLN A 176 6.57 -8.33 -20.03
CA GLN A 176 7.38 -7.11 -20.12
C GLN A 176 6.51 -5.85 -20.11
N LEU A 177 5.39 -5.86 -20.84
CA LEU A 177 4.43 -4.76 -20.85
C LEU A 177 3.83 -4.53 -19.45
N ASP A 178 3.47 -5.59 -18.74
CA ASP A 178 2.96 -5.51 -17.37
C ASP A 178 4.04 -4.99 -16.40
N GLY A 179 5.29 -5.43 -16.56
CA GLY A 179 6.43 -4.92 -15.82
C GLY A 179 6.63 -3.43 -16.00
N LEU A 180 6.68 -2.97 -17.25
CA LEU A 180 6.78 -1.55 -17.61
C LEU A 180 5.56 -0.74 -17.13
N GLY A 181 4.36 -1.33 -17.18
CA GLY A 181 3.13 -0.72 -16.66
C GLY A 181 3.22 -0.48 -15.15
N ASN A 182 3.71 -1.46 -14.39
CA ASN A 182 3.91 -1.31 -12.95
C ASN A 182 4.98 -0.27 -12.61
N GLU A 183 6.09 -0.26 -13.35
CA GLU A 183 7.15 0.77 -13.20
C GLU A 183 6.60 2.17 -13.49
N LYS A 184 5.80 2.31 -14.56
CA LYS A 184 5.13 3.58 -14.89
C LYS A 184 4.24 4.05 -13.75
N VAL A 185 3.37 3.19 -13.22
CA VAL A 185 2.47 3.55 -12.09
C VAL A 185 3.28 3.93 -10.85
N LYS A 186 4.38 3.21 -10.56
CA LYS A 186 5.28 3.55 -9.46
C LYS A 186 5.90 4.93 -9.64
N LEU A 187 6.44 5.22 -10.82
CA LEU A 187 7.04 6.52 -11.15
C LEU A 187 6.00 7.65 -11.13
N GLU A 188 4.77 7.41 -11.59
CA GLU A 188 3.67 8.37 -11.49
C GLU A 188 3.31 8.67 -10.02
N GLY A 189 3.36 7.65 -9.14
CA GLY A 189 3.19 7.81 -7.70
C GLY A 189 4.31 8.65 -7.06
N GLU A 190 5.57 8.36 -7.38
CA GLU A 190 6.73 9.13 -6.91
C GLU A 190 6.69 10.58 -7.40
N LEU A 191 6.30 10.80 -8.66
CA LEU A 191 6.13 12.14 -9.24
C LEU A 191 5.04 12.92 -8.53
N LYS A 192 3.88 12.31 -8.25
CA LYS A 192 2.79 12.95 -7.50
C LYS A 192 3.21 13.28 -6.07
N ASN A 193 3.95 12.40 -5.41
CA ASN A 193 4.48 12.64 -4.07
C ASN A 193 5.45 13.84 -4.07
N MET A 194 6.38 13.88 -5.04
CA MET A 194 7.31 14.99 -5.17
C MET A 194 6.60 16.31 -5.51
N GLN A 195 5.57 16.29 -6.36
CA GLN A 195 4.73 17.45 -6.63
C GLN A 195 4.03 17.97 -5.37
N GLY A 196 3.42 17.08 -4.58
CA GLY A 196 2.81 17.45 -3.30
C GLY A 196 3.82 18.08 -2.34
N LEU A 197 5.04 17.53 -2.24
CA LEU A 197 6.10 18.09 -1.41
C LEU A 197 6.53 19.50 -1.87
N VAL A 198 6.63 19.71 -3.19
CA VAL A 198 6.94 21.03 -3.76
C VAL A 198 5.82 22.04 -3.47
N GLU A 199 4.56 21.63 -3.59
CA GLU A 199 3.39 22.47 -3.27
C GLU A 199 3.33 22.82 -1.78
N ASP A 200 3.63 21.86 -0.90
CA ASP A 200 3.73 22.08 0.54
C ASP A 200 4.84 23.07 0.90
N PHE A 201 6.03 22.93 0.29
CA PHE A 201 7.11 23.89 0.50
C PHE A 201 6.75 25.27 -0.05
N LYS A 202 6.15 25.35 -1.24
CA LYS A 202 5.68 26.60 -1.82
C LYS A 202 4.70 27.31 -0.89
N ARG A 203 3.74 26.57 -0.34
CA ARG A 203 2.76 27.11 0.63
C ARG A 203 3.45 27.63 1.89
N LYS A 204 4.41 26.87 2.45
CA LYS A 204 5.19 27.31 3.61
C LYS A 204 5.99 28.58 3.33
N TYR A 205 6.58 28.71 2.13
CA TYR A 205 7.28 29.92 1.73
C TYR A 205 6.35 31.12 1.58
N GLU A 206 5.18 30.93 0.97
CA GLU A 206 4.15 31.98 0.87
C GLU A 206 3.66 32.43 2.25
N ASP A 207 3.40 31.49 3.16
CA ASP A 207 3.02 31.78 4.55
C ASP A 207 4.11 32.55 5.29
N GLU A 208 5.39 32.17 5.12
CA GLU A 208 6.51 32.85 5.78
C GLU A 208 6.73 34.26 5.22
N ILE A 209 6.55 34.47 3.91
CA ILE A 209 6.57 35.80 3.29
C ILE A 209 5.45 36.66 3.86
N ASN A 210 4.24 36.12 3.98
CA ASN A 210 3.09 36.83 4.53
C ASN A 210 3.30 37.21 6.00
N LYS A 211 3.84 36.29 6.82
CA LYS A 211 4.19 36.57 8.22
C LYS A 211 5.26 37.64 8.34
N ARG A 212 6.33 37.55 7.53
CA ARG A 212 7.37 38.57 7.49
C ARG A 212 6.80 39.94 7.12
N ALA A 213 5.95 40.01 6.10
CA ALA A 213 5.29 41.25 5.70
C ALA A 213 4.39 41.81 6.81
N ALA A 214 3.67 40.97 7.55
CA ALA A 214 2.85 41.39 8.69
C ALA A 214 3.71 41.99 9.81
N VAL A 215 4.79 41.31 10.21
CA VAL A 215 5.72 41.80 11.24
C VAL A 215 6.44 43.09 10.78
N GLU A 216 6.79 43.18 9.51
CA GLU A 216 7.40 44.39 8.94
C GLU A 216 6.43 45.58 8.94
N ASN A 217 5.14 45.35 8.66
CA ASN A 217 4.10 46.37 8.80
C ASN A 217 3.93 46.80 10.25
N GLU A 218 3.88 45.87 11.21
CA GLU A 218 3.82 46.18 12.65
C GLU A 218 5.05 46.98 13.11
N PHE A 219 6.24 46.64 12.63
CA PHE A 219 7.47 47.37 12.92
C PHE A 219 7.40 48.82 12.40
N VAL A 220 6.86 49.04 11.20
CA VAL A 220 6.66 50.38 10.64
C VAL A 220 5.66 51.19 11.47
N LEU A 221 4.59 50.57 11.95
CA LEU A 221 3.63 51.23 12.85
C LEU A 221 4.27 51.58 14.20
N LEU A 222 5.00 50.65 14.80
CA LEU A 222 5.70 50.88 16.06
C LEU A 222 6.72 52.01 15.93
N LYS A 223 7.43 52.10 14.80
CA LYS A 223 8.34 53.20 14.51
C LYS A 223 7.61 54.55 14.48
N LYS A 224 6.43 54.62 13.84
CA LYS A 224 5.59 55.82 13.85
C LYS A 224 5.14 56.21 15.26
N ASP A 225 4.76 55.23 16.08
CA ASP A 225 4.35 55.47 17.46
C ASP A 225 5.50 55.98 18.32
N VAL A 226 6.71 55.43 18.12
CA VAL A 226 7.94 55.91 18.77
C VAL A 226 8.26 57.34 18.35
N ASP A 227 8.21 57.65 17.04
CA ASP A 227 8.44 59.00 16.54
C ASP A 227 7.40 60.00 17.11
N ALA A 228 6.12 59.60 17.17
CA ALA A 228 5.06 60.42 17.77
C ALA A 228 5.26 60.63 19.28
N ALA A 229 5.64 59.59 20.02
CA ALA A 229 5.98 59.70 21.43
C ALA A 229 7.20 60.61 21.66
N TYR A 230 8.21 60.55 20.78
CA TYR A 230 9.37 61.44 20.83
C TYR A 230 8.98 62.90 20.58
N MET A 231 8.13 63.17 19.58
CA MET A 231 7.61 64.53 19.34
C MET A 231 6.85 65.07 20.56
N ASN A 232 5.94 64.28 21.13
CA ASN A 232 5.23 64.66 22.35
C ASN A 232 6.18 64.92 23.53
N LYS A 233 7.21 64.10 23.68
CA LYS A 233 8.25 64.30 24.70
C LYS A 233 8.94 65.65 24.53
N VAL A 234 9.39 65.96 23.31
CA VAL A 234 10.07 67.24 23.01
C VAL A 234 9.12 68.43 23.25
N GLU A 235 7.85 68.33 22.88
CA GLU A 235 6.85 69.37 23.17
C GLU A 235 6.62 69.57 24.67
N LEU A 236 6.60 68.49 25.46
CA LEU A 236 6.48 68.56 26.91
C LEU A 236 7.74 69.13 27.57
N GLU A 237 8.93 68.77 27.10
CA GLU A 237 10.20 69.36 27.55
C GLU A 237 10.20 70.87 27.30
N ALA A 238 9.78 71.32 26.11
CA ALA A 238 9.67 72.75 25.81
C ALA A 238 8.65 73.50 26.71
N LYS A 239 7.54 72.85 27.09
CA LYS A 239 6.57 73.42 28.05
C LYS A 239 7.16 73.50 29.45
N VAL A 240 7.93 72.49 29.88
CA VAL A 240 8.62 72.51 31.17
C VAL A 240 9.61 73.66 31.22
N ASP A 241 10.43 73.84 30.17
CA ASP A 241 11.39 74.94 30.08
C ASP A 241 10.68 76.30 30.11
N ALA A 242 9.59 76.48 29.35
CA ALA A 242 8.81 77.71 29.35
C ALA A 242 8.19 78.03 30.71
N LEU A 243 7.64 77.04 31.41
CA LEU A 243 7.10 77.21 32.77
C LEU A 243 8.23 77.50 33.78
N GLN A 244 9.39 76.90 33.60
CA GLN A 244 10.55 77.16 34.46
C GLN A 244 11.04 78.61 34.31
N ASP A 245 11.07 79.13 33.08
CA ASP A 245 11.37 80.53 32.78
C ASP A 245 10.32 81.48 33.40
N GLU A 246 9.04 81.14 33.33
CA GLU A 246 7.96 81.92 33.96
C GLU A 246 8.11 81.95 35.49
N ILE A 247 8.41 80.81 36.13
CA ILE A 247 8.69 80.75 37.57
C ILE A 247 9.89 81.64 37.93
N ASN A 248 10.96 81.58 37.14
CA ASN A 248 12.16 82.39 37.39
C ASN A 248 11.86 83.88 37.22
N PHE A 249 11.07 84.26 36.22
CA PHE A 249 10.61 85.63 36.00
C PHE A 249 9.78 86.13 37.19
N LEU A 250 8.76 85.38 37.62
CA LEU A 250 7.93 85.74 38.76
C LEU A 250 8.73 85.88 40.05
N ARG A 251 9.68 84.98 40.31
CA ARG A 251 10.61 85.10 41.45
C ARG A 251 11.40 86.40 41.39
N ALA A 252 11.97 86.75 40.23
CA ALA A 252 12.73 87.98 40.06
C ALA A 252 11.86 89.24 40.25
N VAL A 253 10.61 89.22 39.78
CA VAL A 253 9.64 90.30 39.99
C VAL A 253 9.31 90.46 41.47
N TYR A 254 8.94 89.38 42.16
CA TYR A 254 8.61 89.45 43.58
C TYR A 254 9.80 89.88 44.44
N GLU A 255 11.01 89.48 44.08
CA GLU A 255 12.22 89.94 44.78
C GLU A 255 12.48 91.45 44.54
N ALA A 256 12.16 91.97 43.35
CA ALA A 256 12.23 93.39 43.04
C ALA A 256 11.16 94.19 43.78
N GLU A 257 9.90 93.74 43.77
CA GLU A 257 8.81 94.36 44.52
C GLU A 257 9.09 94.39 46.02
N LEU A 258 9.61 93.29 46.59
CA LEU A 258 10.02 93.24 47.99
C LEU A 258 11.12 94.27 48.28
N ARG A 259 12.10 94.43 47.38
CA ARG A 259 13.14 95.46 47.50
C ARG A 259 12.57 96.87 47.44
N GLU A 260 11.63 97.12 46.53
CA GLU A 260 10.96 98.41 46.40
C GLU A 260 10.11 98.73 47.64
N LEU A 261 9.28 97.79 48.11
CA LEU A 261 8.49 97.95 49.33
C LEU A 261 9.36 98.15 50.56
N GLN A 262 10.49 97.44 50.68
CA GLN A 262 11.47 97.70 51.73
C GLN A 262 12.12 99.10 51.61
N GLY A 263 12.28 99.62 50.40
CA GLY A 263 12.68 101.01 50.14
C GLY A 263 11.60 102.00 50.57
N GLN A 264 10.36 101.80 50.13
CA GLN A 264 9.22 102.64 50.49
C GLN A 264 8.97 102.65 52.01
N ILE A 265 9.12 101.51 52.71
CA ILE A 265 9.01 101.45 54.17
C ILE A 265 10.12 102.27 54.85
N LYS A 266 11.35 102.26 54.30
CA LYS A 266 12.44 103.10 54.79
C LYS A 266 12.19 104.59 54.51
N ASP A 267 11.57 104.92 53.38
CA ASP A 267 11.29 106.31 52.98
C ASP A 267 10.01 106.88 53.63
N THR A 268 9.08 106.00 54.05
CA THR A 268 7.78 106.36 54.65
C THR A 268 7.79 106.21 56.18
N SER A 269 8.93 105.97 56.83
CA SER A 269 9.05 106.00 58.30
C SER A 269 9.01 107.43 58.87
N VAL A 270 8.12 108.27 58.35
CA VAL A 270 7.74 109.56 58.91
C VAL A 270 6.38 109.34 59.56
N VAL A 271 6.36 109.38 60.90
CA VAL A 271 5.12 109.37 61.69
C VAL A 271 4.37 110.66 61.35
N VAL A 272 3.33 110.55 60.53
CA VAL A 272 2.40 111.64 60.24
C VAL A 272 1.21 111.49 61.18
N GLU A 273 1.22 112.28 62.25
CA GLU A 273 0.02 112.51 63.05
C GLU A 273 -0.95 113.37 62.22
N MET A 274 -2.01 112.72 61.74
CA MET A 274 -3.02 113.35 60.91
C MET A 274 -4.20 113.76 61.79
N ASP A 275 -4.27 115.05 62.16
CA ASP A 275 -5.45 115.65 62.79
C ASP A 275 -6.53 115.88 61.72
N ASN A 276 -7.50 114.97 61.66
CA ASN A 276 -8.60 114.99 60.71
C ASN A 276 -9.85 115.56 61.39
N SER A 277 -9.87 116.88 61.64
CA SER A 277 -11.04 117.60 62.15
C SER A 277 -12.03 117.89 61.01
N ARG A 278 -12.68 116.84 60.51
CA ARG A 278 -13.96 116.94 59.78
C ARG A 278 -14.94 116.05 60.53
N ASN A 279 -16.14 116.56 60.79
CA ASN A 279 -17.21 115.79 61.39
C ASN A 279 -17.70 114.71 60.41
N LEU A 280 -16.94 113.64 60.36
CA LEU A 280 -17.38 112.36 59.84
C LEU A 280 -18.46 111.86 60.81
N ASP A 281 -19.60 111.45 60.28
CA ASP A 281 -20.59 110.71 61.04
C ASP A 281 -19.95 109.37 61.42
N MET A 282 -19.30 109.36 62.57
CA MET A 282 -18.50 108.24 63.06
C MET A 282 -19.38 107.02 63.27
N ASP A 283 -20.66 107.21 63.59
CA ASP A 283 -21.59 106.11 63.82
C ASP A 283 -21.95 105.41 62.50
N ALA A 284 -22.18 106.17 61.42
CA ALA A 284 -22.44 105.61 60.09
C ALA A 284 -21.21 104.86 59.52
N ILE A 285 -20.00 105.41 59.68
CA ILE A 285 -18.78 104.76 59.19
C ILE A 285 -18.45 103.53 60.03
N VAL A 286 -18.60 103.58 61.35
CA VAL A 286 -18.40 102.41 62.22
C VAL A 286 -19.42 101.32 61.91
N ALA A 287 -20.67 101.67 61.60
CA ALA A 287 -21.69 100.72 61.17
C ALA A 287 -21.35 100.07 59.81
N GLU A 288 -20.95 100.86 58.81
CA GLU A 288 -20.52 100.36 57.49
C GLU A 288 -19.29 99.45 57.61
N VAL A 289 -18.27 99.87 58.38
CA VAL A 289 -17.06 99.08 58.62
C VAL A 289 -17.42 97.78 59.34
N ARG A 290 -18.29 97.81 60.36
CA ARG A 290 -18.77 96.58 61.02
C ARG A 290 -19.49 95.66 60.03
N SER A 291 -20.36 96.19 59.19
CA SER A 291 -21.07 95.42 58.15
C SER A 291 -20.09 94.78 57.17
N GLN A 292 -19.07 95.52 56.72
CA GLN A 292 -18.06 94.97 55.81
C GLN A 292 -17.18 93.91 56.47
N TYR A 293 -16.80 94.08 57.74
CA TYR A 293 -16.09 93.05 58.48
C TYR A 293 -16.94 91.79 58.68
N GLU A 294 -18.22 91.96 58.96
CA GLU A 294 -19.16 90.84 59.10
C GLU A 294 -19.35 90.12 57.76
N ASP A 295 -19.47 90.84 56.65
CA ASP A 295 -19.55 90.28 55.30
C ASP A 295 -18.26 89.56 54.88
N ILE A 296 -17.09 90.12 55.18
CA ILE A 296 -15.78 89.51 54.89
C ILE A 296 -15.60 88.26 55.75
N ALA A 297 -15.96 88.30 57.03
CA ALA A 297 -15.90 87.14 57.90
C ALA A 297 -16.85 86.02 57.43
N ASN A 298 -18.07 86.39 57.01
CA ASN A 298 -19.04 85.44 56.46
C ASN A 298 -18.58 84.85 55.11
N ARG A 299 -18.01 85.66 54.21
CA ARG A 299 -17.40 85.18 52.95
C ARG A 299 -16.23 84.24 53.21
N SER A 300 -15.30 84.63 54.08
CA SER A 300 -14.15 83.79 54.43
C SER A 300 -14.58 82.45 55.04
N ARG A 301 -15.61 82.47 55.90
CA ARG A 301 -16.20 81.24 56.44
C ARG A 301 -16.85 80.38 55.36
N ALA A 302 -17.65 80.98 54.47
CA ALA A 302 -18.31 80.26 53.39
C ALA A 302 -17.30 79.66 52.41
N GLU A 303 -16.23 80.39 52.07
CA GLU A 303 -15.13 79.93 51.22
C GLU A 303 -14.35 78.78 51.87
N ALA A 304 -14.09 78.84 53.18
CA ALA A 304 -13.47 77.74 53.89
C ALA A 304 -14.38 76.50 53.88
N GLU A 305 -15.67 76.66 54.13
CA GLU A 305 -16.65 75.55 54.11
C GLU A 305 -16.80 74.93 52.72
N THR A 306 -16.83 75.72 51.64
CA THR A 306 -16.87 75.19 50.27
C THR A 306 -15.56 74.51 49.89
N TRP A 307 -14.42 75.07 50.28
CA TRP A 307 -13.11 74.45 50.06
C TRP A 307 -12.99 73.10 50.76
N TYR A 308 -13.42 73.00 52.03
CA TYR A 308 -13.44 71.73 52.76
C TYR A 308 -14.39 70.71 52.14
N LYS A 309 -15.59 71.13 51.71
CA LYS A 309 -16.55 70.26 51.01
C LYS A 309 -15.96 69.72 49.71
N GLN A 310 -15.36 70.60 48.89
CA GLN A 310 -14.73 70.20 47.64
C GLN A 310 -13.57 69.21 47.89
N LYS A 311 -12.71 69.49 48.87
CA LYS A 311 -11.61 68.57 49.22
C LYS A 311 -12.10 67.22 49.72
N TYR A 312 -13.17 67.20 50.50
CA TYR A 312 -13.80 65.97 50.96
C TYR A 312 -14.41 65.17 49.80
N GLU A 313 -15.09 65.83 48.88
CA GLU A 313 -15.68 65.21 47.68
C GLU A 313 -14.61 64.67 46.71
N GLU A 314 -13.52 65.41 46.49
CA GLU A 314 -12.37 64.95 45.70
C GLU A 314 -11.72 63.71 46.33
N MET A 315 -11.53 63.72 47.66
CA MET A 315 -10.98 62.58 48.39
C MET A 315 -11.92 61.38 48.37
N GLN A 316 -13.23 61.60 48.51
CA GLN A 316 -14.23 60.54 48.44
C GLN A 316 -14.33 59.93 47.03
N SER A 317 -14.30 60.76 45.99
CA SER A 317 -14.31 60.34 44.59
C SER A 317 -13.07 59.54 44.22
N SER A 318 -11.88 60.03 44.60
CA SER A 318 -10.62 59.31 44.37
C SER A 318 -10.55 57.99 45.14
N ALA A 319 -11.00 57.95 46.41
CA ALA A 319 -11.13 56.69 47.16
C ALA A 319 -12.07 55.69 46.48
N GLY A 320 -13.18 56.17 45.91
CA GLY A 320 -14.10 55.35 45.11
C GLY A 320 -13.46 54.78 43.85
N GLN A 321 -12.70 55.61 43.11
CA GLN A 321 -11.95 55.17 41.92
C GLN A 321 -10.92 54.10 42.27
N TYR A 322 -10.10 54.31 43.30
CA TYR A 322 -9.13 53.30 43.75
C TYR A 322 -9.81 51.98 44.16
N GLY A 323 -10.99 52.04 44.78
CA GLY A 323 -11.79 50.86 45.11
C GLY A 323 -12.26 50.09 43.87
N GLU A 324 -12.75 50.80 42.85
CA GLU A 324 -13.18 50.21 41.58
C GLU A 324 -12.00 49.66 40.76
N ASP A 325 -10.87 50.37 40.71
CA ASP A 325 -9.66 49.89 40.05
C ASP A 325 -9.13 48.62 40.70
N LEU A 326 -9.12 48.56 42.04
CA LEU A 326 -8.75 47.35 42.78
C LEU A 326 -9.73 46.20 42.50
N ARG A 327 -11.03 46.49 42.38
CA ARG A 327 -12.03 45.48 42.03
C ARG A 327 -11.84 44.95 40.61
N THR A 328 -11.52 45.85 39.67
CA THR A 328 -11.29 45.52 38.25
C THR A 328 -10.04 44.68 38.08
N THR A 329 -8.91 45.12 38.64
CA THR A 329 -7.65 44.35 38.62
C THR A 329 -7.81 42.97 39.29
N LYS A 330 -8.56 42.88 40.41
CA LYS A 330 -8.87 41.58 41.04
C LYS A 330 -9.70 40.67 40.13
N ALA A 331 -10.64 41.23 39.37
CA ALA A 331 -11.43 40.46 38.40
C ALA A 331 -10.55 39.95 37.24
N GLU A 332 -9.68 40.81 36.69
CA GLU A 332 -8.71 40.43 35.67
C GLU A 332 -7.77 39.32 36.14
N ILE A 333 -7.25 39.42 37.36
CA ILE A 333 -6.43 38.36 37.97
C ILE A 333 -7.22 37.04 38.06
N ALA A 334 -8.51 37.08 38.42
CA ALA A 334 -9.34 35.89 38.48
C ALA A 334 -9.57 35.27 37.08
N ASP A 335 -9.74 36.09 36.04
CA ASP A 335 -9.90 35.63 34.67
C ASP A 335 -8.61 35.05 34.09
N LEU A 336 -7.48 35.69 34.35
CA LEU A 336 -6.15 35.15 34.00
C LEU A 336 -5.91 33.81 34.69
N ASN A 337 -6.25 33.67 35.98
CA ASN A 337 -6.15 32.40 36.68
C ASN A 337 -7.04 31.30 36.06
N ARG A 338 -8.27 31.64 35.63
CA ARG A 338 -9.14 30.70 34.90
C ARG A 338 -8.54 30.28 33.57
N MET A 339 -7.93 31.22 32.84
CA MET A 339 -7.26 30.94 31.57
C MET A 339 -6.05 30.03 31.78
N ILE A 340 -5.23 30.30 32.79
CA ILE A 340 -4.09 29.45 33.17
C ILE A 340 -4.56 28.03 33.47
N ALA A 341 -5.60 27.85 34.29
CA ALA A 341 -6.14 26.53 34.61
C ALA A 341 -6.67 25.79 33.36
N ARG A 342 -7.32 26.50 32.44
CA ARG A 342 -7.78 25.92 31.16
C ARG A 342 -6.61 25.44 30.31
N LEU A 343 -5.59 26.29 30.12
CA LEU A 343 -4.40 25.96 29.35
C LEU A 343 -3.62 24.80 29.98
N GLN A 344 -3.53 24.74 31.32
CA GLN A 344 -2.93 23.61 32.03
C GLN A 344 -3.67 22.30 31.76
N ASN A 345 -5.01 22.31 31.80
CA ASN A 345 -5.82 21.14 31.47
C ASN A 345 -5.66 20.71 30.00
N GLU A 346 -5.56 21.67 29.07
CA GLU A 346 -5.31 21.40 27.66
C GLU A 346 -3.92 20.77 27.43
N ILE A 347 -2.89 21.30 28.10
CA ILE A 347 -1.55 20.72 28.09
C ILE A 347 -1.58 19.28 28.60
N GLU A 348 -2.29 19.01 29.70
CA GLU A 348 -2.37 17.66 30.27
C GLU A 348 -3.15 16.69 29.36
N ALA A 349 -4.23 17.17 28.73
CA ALA A 349 -4.98 16.39 27.74
C ALA A 349 -4.12 16.03 26.53
N ILE A 350 -3.38 16.99 25.97
CA ILE A 350 -2.47 16.76 24.83
C ILE A 350 -1.32 15.84 25.22
N LYS A 351 -0.76 15.98 26.43
CA LYS A 351 0.25 15.03 26.95
C LYS A 351 -0.30 13.61 27.04
N GLY A 352 -1.52 13.44 27.54
CA GLY A 352 -2.20 12.15 27.58
C GLY A 352 -2.42 11.55 26.18
N GLN A 353 -2.84 12.37 25.21
CA GLN A 353 -2.96 11.95 23.80
C GLN A 353 -1.62 11.53 23.21
N ARG A 354 -0.55 12.31 23.45
CA ARG A 354 0.79 11.97 23.00
C ARG A 354 1.26 10.64 23.58
N ALA A 355 1.11 10.43 24.89
CA ALA A 355 1.48 9.17 25.53
C ALA A 355 0.69 7.97 24.98
N SER A 356 -0.61 8.15 24.70
CA SER A 356 -1.43 7.12 24.07
C SER A 356 -0.98 6.79 22.65
N LEU A 357 -0.64 7.79 21.84
CA LEU A 357 -0.13 7.59 20.49
C LEU A 357 1.25 6.92 20.50
N GLU A 358 2.14 7.33 21.40
CA GLU A 358 3.46 6.69 21.59
C GLU A 358 3.32 5.21 21.98
N ALA A 359 2.37 4.88 22.86
CA ALA A 359 2.05 3.50 23.20
C ALA A 359 1.53 2.69 22.00
N GLN A 360 0.64 3.27 21.19
CA GLN A 360 0.14 2.62 19.97
C GLN A 360 1.25 2.41 18.92
N ILE A 361 2.17 3.37 18.78
CA ILE A 361 3.33 3.22 17.89
C ILE A 361 4.21 2.07 18.38
N ALA A 362 4.56 2.04 19.67
CA ALA A 362 5.37 0.97 20.23
C ALA A 362 4.73 -0.42 20.04
N GLU A 363 3.41 -0.53 20.25
CA GLU A 363 2.67 -1.79 20.04
C GLU A 363 2.63 -2.20 18.56
N ALA A 364 2.49 -1.23 17.64
CA ALA A 364 2.52 -1.49 16.20
C ALA A 364 3.92 -1.92 15.74
N GLU A 365 4.97 -1.30 16.27
CA GLU A 365 6.37 -1.66 16.01
C GLU A 365 6.68 -3.07 16.52
N GLU A 366 6.30 -3.41 17.76
CA GLU A 366 6.50 -4.74 18.33
C GLU A 366 5.76 -5.81 17.51
N ARG A 367 4.50 -5.56 17.17
CA ARG A 367 3.70 -6.47 16.31
C ARG A 367 4.34 -6.64 14.93
N GLY A 368 4.84 -5.55 14.34
CA GLY A 368 5.57 -5.58 13.08
C GLY A 368 6.85 -6.40 13.17
N GLU A 369 7.64 -6.22 14.23
CA GLU A 369 8.87 -6.96 14.45
C GLU A 369 8.61 -8.46 14.62
N LEU A 370 7.56 -8.84 15.35
CA LEU A 370 7.14 -10.23 15.51
C LEU A 370 6.72 -10.86 14.17
N ALA A 371 5.94 -10.15 13.35
CA ALA A 371 5.55 -10.63 12.03
C ALA A 371 6.76 -10.83 11.10
N VAL A 372 7.75 -9.94 11.15
CA VAL A 372 9.00 -10.08 10.38
C VAL A 372 9.82 -11.27 10.89
N LYS A 373 9.91 -11.48 12.21
CA LYS A 373 10.60 -12.64 12.80
C LYS A 373 9.95 -13.95 12.36
N ASP A 374 8.63 -14.03 12.38
CA ASP A 374 7.87 -15.21 11.93
C ASP A 374 8.07 -15.49 10.43
N ALA A 375 7.95 -14.47 9.58
CA ALA A 375 8.20 -14.60 8.15
C ALA A 375 9.64 -15.07 7.86
N LYS A 376 10.64 -14.54 8.59
CA LYS A 376 12.04 -14.98 8.48
C LYS A 376 12.22 -16.44 8.90
N LEU A 377 11.58 -16.88 9.99
CA LEU A 377 11.58 -18.28 10.40
C LEU A 377 10.98 -19.17 9.31
N ARG A 378 9.82 -18.77 8.76
CA ARG A 378 9.16 -19.52 7.70
C ARG A 378 10.01 -19.64 6.44
N ILE A 379 10.72 -18.59 6.06
CA ILE A 379 11.67 -18.63 4.94
C ILE A 379 12.77 -19.66 5.22
N ARG A 380 13.39 -19.65 6.41
CA ARG A 380 14.43 -20.63 6.77
C ARG A 380 13.91 -22.07 6.72
N ASP A 381 12.71 -22.32 7.24
CA ASP A 381 12.10 -23.66 7.20
C ASP A 381 11.89 -24.15 5.76
N LEU A 382 11.47 -23.25 4.85
CA LEU A 382 11.28 -23.57 3.44
C LEU A 382 12.63 -23.78 2.72
N GLU A 383 13.65 -23.02 3.06
CA GLU A 383 15.02 -23.21 2.54
C GLU A 383 15.60 -24.57 2.97
N ASP A 384 15.40 -24.95 4.24
CA ASP A 384 15.80 -26.25 4.77
C ASP A 384 15.03 -27.40 4.10
N ALA A 385 13.72 -27.26 3.93
CA ALA A 385 12.91 -28.25 3.21
C ALA A 385 13.36 -28.41 1.74
N LEU A 386 13.65 -27.29 1.06
CA LEU A 386 14.18 -27.29 -0.30
C LEU A 386 15.55 -28.00 -0.36
N GLN A 387 16.41 -27.77 0.63
CA GLN A 387 17.72 -28.42 0.70
C GLN A 387 17.60 -29.93 0.92
N ARG A 388 16.71 -30.37 1.80
CA ARG A 388 16.40 -31.80 2.00
C ARG A 388 15.87 -32.43 0.71
N ALA A 389 14.91 -31.80 0.04
CA ALA A 389 14.37 -32.29 -1.23
C ALA A 389 15.45 -32.41 -2.33
N LYS A 390 16.39 -31.46 -2.42
CA LYS A 390 17.54 -31.55 -3.33
C LYS A 390 18.44 -32.74 -3.00
N GLN A 391 18.70 -32.98 -1.72
CA GLN A 391 19.51 -34.13 -1.27
C GLN A 391 18.81 -35.47 -1.59
N ASP A 392 17.50 -35.56 -1.35
CA ASP A 392 16.71 -36.74 -1.68
C ASP A 392 16.69 -37.00 -3.19
N MET A 393 16.51 -35.97 -4.01
CA MET A 393 16.59 -36.09 -5.47
C MET A 393 17.98 -36.57 -5.91
N ALA A 394 19.05 -36.03 -5.34
CA ALA A 394 20.41 -36.48 -5.63
C ALA A 394 20.67 -37.92 -5.19
N ARG A 395 20.02 -38.39 -4.11
CA ARG A 395 20.06 -39.80 -3.68
C ARG A 395 19.32 -40.69 -4.68
N GLN A 396 18.09 -40.35 -5.06
CA GLN A 396 17.31 -41.10 -6.04
C GLN A 396 18.05 -41.25 -7.38
N VAL A 397 18.68 -40.18 -7.88
CA VAL A 397 19.47 -40.25 -9.11
C VAL A 397 20.63 -41.26 -9.00
N ARG A 398 21.28 -41.34 -7.84
CA ARG A 398 22.33 -42.33 -7.59
C ARG A 398 21.76 -43.76 -7.56
N GLU A 399 20.68 -43.98 -6.84
CA GLU A 399 20.00 -45.28 -6.77
C GLU A 399 19.52 -45.76 -8.15
N TYR A 400 18.95 -44.85 -8.97
CA TYR A 400 18.56 -45.16 -10.35
C TYR A 400 19.76 -45.52 -11.23
N GLN A 401 20.89 -44.82 -11.09
CA GLN A 401 22.09 -45.14 -11.84
C GLN A 401 22.67 -46.51 -11.43
N GLU A 402 22.66 -46.84 -10.15
CA GLU A 402 23.08 -48.16 -9.65
C GLU A 402 22.18 -49.27 -10.17
N LEU A 403 20.86 -49.08 -10.14
CA LEU A 403 19.89 -50.03 -10.69
C LEU A 403 20.07 -50.22 -12.20
N MET A 404 20.32 -49.13 -12.94
CA MET A 404 20.65 -49.19 -14.37
C MET A 404 21.91 -50.01 -14.62
N ASN A 405 22.96 -49.82 -13.80
CA ASN A 405 24.19 -50.58 -13.94
C ASN A 405 23.95 -52.09 -13.71
N VAL A 406 23.15 -52.46 -12.71
CA VAL A 406 22.74 -53.86 -12.48
C VAL A 406 21.95 -54.41 -13.66
N LYS A 407 21.00 -53.63 -14.21
CA LYS A 407 20.23 -54.03 -15.39
C LYS A 407 21.14 -54.31 -16.59
N LEU A 408 22.11 -53.44 -16.85
CA LEU A 408 23.08 -53.63 -17.93
C LEU A 408 23.95 -54.88 -17.71
N ALA A 409 24.38 -55.15 -16.47
CA ALA A 409 25.10 -56.39 -16.15
C ALA A 409 24.25 -57.64 -16.42
N LEU A 410 22.98 -57.62 -16.01
CA LEU A 410 22.04 -58.72 -16.27
C LEU A 410 21.77 -58.90 -17.78
N ASP A 411 21.64 -57.82 -18.55
CA ASP A 411 21.49 -57.93 -20.01
C ASP A 411 22.71 -58.61 -20.65
N ILE A 412 23.92 -58.29 -20.17
CA ILE A 412 25.16 -58.94 -20.61
C ILE A 412 25.11 -60.43 -20.25
N GLU A 413 24.76 -60.78 -19.01
CA GLU A 413 24.61 -62.18 -18.60
C GLU A 413 23.61 -62.94 -19.48
N ILE A 414 22.41 -62.39 -19.70
CA ILE A 414 21.39 -62.98 -20.58
C ILE A 414 21.92 -63.17 -22.00
N ALA A 415 22.61 -62.15 -22.55
CA ALA A 415 23.22 -62.26 -23.87
C ALA A 415 24.30 -63.36 -23.92
N THR A 416 25.10 -63.51 -22.86
CA THR A 416 26.08 -64.60 -22.76
C THR A 416 25.42 -65.97 -22.65
N TYR A 417 24.36 -66.11 -21.84
CA TYR A 417 23.60 -67.36 -21.72
C TYR A 417 22.94 -67.73 -23.05
N ARG A 418 22.32 -66.78 -23.75
CA ARG A 418 21.76 -67.00 -25.10
C ARG A 418 22.81 -67.50 -26.09
N LYS A 419 24.00 -66.89 -26.10
CA LYS A 419 25.10 -67.30 -26.99
C LYS A 419 25.62 -68.72 -26.68
N LEU A 420 25.67 -69.10 -25.39
CA LEU A 420 26.03 -70.47 -25.00
C LEU A 420 24.96 -71.48 -25.43
N LEU A 421 23.68 -71.16 -25.26
CA LEU A 421 22.55 -71.97 -25.71
C LEU A 421 22.54 -72.13 -27.24
N GLU A 422 22.74 -71.05 -28.00
CA GLU A 422 22.90 -71.09 -29.46
C GLU A 422 24.09 -71.96 -29.89
N GLY A 423 25.19 -71.93 -29.13
CA GLY A 423 26.35 -72.82 -29.32
C GLY A 423 26.04 -74.30 -29.06
N GLU A 424 25.23 -74.59 -28.04
CA GLU A 424 24.79 -75.95 -27.70
C GLU A 424 23.77 -76.48 -28.73
N GLU A 425 22.82 -75.66 -29.17
CA GLU A 425 21.89 -75.98 -30.26
C GLU A 425 22.64 -76.23 -31.57
N SER A 426 23.69 -75.46 -31.86
CA SER A 426 24.56 -75.70 -33.02
C SER A 426 25.30 -77.05 -32.93
N ARG A 427 25.69 -77.48 -31.72
CA ARG A 427 26.30 -78.81 -31.46
C ARG A 427 25.29 -79.96 -31.50
N LEU A 428 24.01 -79.70 -31.28
CA LEU A 428 22.94 -80.70 -31.37
C LEU A 428 22.35 -80.82 -32.79
N ALA A 429 22.24 -79.68 -33.51
CA ALA A 429 21.77 -79.63 -34.90
C ALA A 429 22.84 -80.12 -35.90
N SER A 430 24.12 -79.93 -35.60
CA SER A 430 25.23 -80.59 -36.30
C SER A 430 25.58 -81.86 -35.53
N GLY A 431 25.05 -83.01 -35.96
CA GLY A 431 25.24 -84.30 -35.31
C GLY A 431 26.66 -84.49 -34.75
N GLY A 432 26.72 -84.73 -33.43
CA GLY A 432 27.89 -84.57 -32.57
C GLY A 432 29.24 -84.81 -33.23
N SER A 433 30.03 -83.74 -33.32
CA SER A 433 31.46 -83.80 -33.65
C SER A 433 32.22 -82.79 -32.78
N ASN A 434 32.96 -83.33 -31.82
CA ASN A 434 34.15 -82.82 -31.13
C ASN A 434 34.16 -81.40 -30.53
N ALA A 435 34.37 -81.38 -29.20
CA ALA A 435 34.74 -80.20 -28.44
C ALA A 435 36.02 -79.55 -29.00
N THR A 436 35.88 -78.34 -29.53
CA THR A 436 37.01 -77.45 -29.82
C THR A 436 36.95 -76.30 -28.82
N ILE A 437 37.87 -76.32 -27.84
CA ILE A 437 38.10 -75.19 -26.93
C ILE A 437 38.67 -74.04 -27.76
N HIS A 438 37.80 -73.13 -28.22
CA HIS A 438 38.24 -71.81 -28.65
C HIS A 438 38.49 -70.96 -27.39
N LYS A 439 39.77 -70.77 -27.04
CA LYS A 439 40.18 -69.64 -26.20
C LYS A 439 39.81 -68.35 -26.94
N LEU A 440 38.64 -67.81 -26.63
CA LEU A 440 38.33 -66.41 -26.92
C LEU A 440 39.17 -65.57 -25.96
N THR A 441 40.33 -65.12 -26.44
CA THR A 441 40.98 -63.91 -25.91
C THR A 441 39.98 -62.77 -26.07
N SER A 442 39.28 -62.46 -24.97
CA SER A 442 38.35 -61.35 -24.90
C SER A 442 39.15 -60.05 -24.95
N ASN A 443 39.34 -59.52 -26.16
CA ASN A 443 39.80 -58.15 -26.34
C ASN A 443 38.72 -57.23 -25.79
N LYS A 444 38.94 -56.77 -24.56
CA LYS A 444 38.10 -55.83 -23.81
C LYS A 444 37.96 -54.45 -24.50
N SER A 445 38.62 -54.23 -25.64
CA SER A 445 38.71 -52.96 -26.36
C SER A 445 37.66 -52.76 -27.45
N GLU A 446 36.99 -53.79 -27.97
CA GLU A 446 36.06 -53.62 -29.10
C GLU A 446 34.58 -53.45 -28.72
N ILE A 447 34.19 -53.72 -27.46
CA ILE A 447 32.80 -53.57 -27.00
C ILE A 447 32.54 -52.19 -26.38
N LEU A 448 33.59 -51.39 -26.12
CA LEU A 448 33.46 -50.02 -25.59
C LEU A 448 33.09 -48.97 -26.66
N ASN A 449 32.98 -49.35 -27.94
CA ASN A 449 32.64 -48.42 -29.02
C ASN A 449 31.12 -48.19 -29.21
N TYR A 450 30.28 -48.73 -28.33
CA TYR A 450 28.82 -48.47 -28.31
C TYR A 450 28.35 -47.68 -27.09
N LEU A 451 29.20 -46.80 -26.54
CA LEU A 451 28.75 -45.74 -25.65
C LEU A 451 28.52 -44.46 -26.48
N PRO A 452 27.30 -43.92 -26.54
CA PRO A 452 27.10 -42.66 -27.23
C PRO A 452 27.88 -41.56 -26.48
N LEU A 453 28.71 -40.82 -27.20
CA LEU A 453 29.50 -39.66 -26.71
C LEU A 453 28.66 -38.56 -26.04
N THR A 454 27.33 -38.70 -25.98
CA THR A 454 26.38 -37.71 -25.47
C THR A 454 26.38 -37.60 -23.94
N LEU A 455 26.89 -38.59 -23.19
CA LEU A 455 26.89 -38.55 -21.72
C LEU A 455 28.10 -37.81 -21.11
N TYR A 456 29.23 -37.72 -21.82
CA TYR A 456 30.43 -37.01 -21.32
C TYR A 456 30.24 -35.48 -21.30
N VAL A 457 29.40 -34.94 -22.18
CA VAL A 457 29.17 -33.48 -22.30
C VAL A 457 28.29 -32.94 -21.17
N VAL A 458 27.37 -33.74 -20.62
CA VAL A 458 26.46 -33.28 -19.54
C VAL A 458 27.19 -33.21 -18.19
N VAL A 459 28.10 -34.16 -17.91
CA VAL A 459 28.86 -34.19 -16.64
C VAL A 459 29.89 -33.07 -16.58
N MET A 460 30.51 -32.71 -17.71
CA MET A 460 31.49 -31.61 -17.77
C MET A 460 30.81 -30.22 -17.72
N ASN A 461 29.62 -30.06 -18.32
CA ASN A 461 28.86 -28.81 -18.25
C ASN A 461 28.22 -28.56 -16.86
N GLY A 462 27.84 -29.61 -16.13
CA GLY A 462 27.36 -29.51 -14.75
C GLY A 462 28.44 -29.04 -13.75
N LYS A 463 29.69 -29.51 -13.92
CA LYS A 463 30.82 -29.08 -13.07
C LYS A 463 31.31 -27.65 -13.39
N GLN A 464 31.26 -27.22 -14.65
CA GLN A 464 31.61 -25.85 -15.05
C GLN A 464 30.62 -24.79 -14.51
N LYS A 465 29.30 -25.09 -14.52
CA LYS A 465 28.26 -24.16 -14.06
C LYS A 465 28.17 -24.03 -12.53
N SER A 466 28.60 -25.06 -11.79
CA SER A 466 28.70 -25.01 -10.32
C SER A 466 29.92 -24.20 -9.86
N ARG A 467 31.08 -24.35 -10.53
CA ARG A 467 32.27 -23.53 -10.23
C ARG A 467 32.09 -22.04 -10.55
N THR A 468 31.37 -21.69 -11.62
CA THR A 468 31.09 -20.27 -11.97
C THR A 468 30.08 -19.61 -11.04
N LYS A 469 29.13 -20.36 -10.44
CA LYS A 469 28.25 -19.82 -9.39
C LYS A 469 28.98 -19.66 -8.06
N GLN A 470 29.84 -20.60 -7.69
CA GLN A 470 30.59 -20.52 -6.43
C GLN A 470 31.62 -19.37 -6.44
N PHE A 471 32.24 -19.07 -7.58
CA PHE A 471 33.13 -17.90 -7.73
C PHE A 471 32.39 -16.56 -7.67
N ARG A 472 31.14 -16.50 -8.15
CA ARG A 472 30.33 -15.27 -8.18
C ARG A 472 29.74 -14.91 -6.80
N TYR A 473 29.53 -15.91 -5.93
CA TYR A 473 29.13 -15.68 -4.54
C TYR A 473 30.31 -15.28 -3.65
N SER A 474 31.53 -15.75 -3.91
CA SER A 474 32.71 -15.32 -3.15
C SER A 474 33.16 -13.89 -3.51
N CYS A 475 33.00 -13.44 -4.75
CA CYS A 475 33.38 -12.08 -5.17
C CYS A 475 32.36 -11.00 -4.78
N GLY A 476 31.10 -11.35 -4.53
CA GLY A 476 30.03 -10.39 -4.19
C GLY A 476 29.92 -10.03 -2.71
N VAL A 477 30.63 -10.74 -1.83
CA VAL A 477 30.61 -10.49 -0.37
C VAL A 477 31.76 -9.54 0.06
N GLU A 478 32.80 -9.39 -0.75
CA GLU A 478 33.90 -8.44 -0.47
C GLU A 478 33.69 -7.02 -1.04
N SER A 479 32.74 -6.82 -1.96
CA SER A 479 32.49 -5.51 -2.58
C SER A 479 31.40 -4.66 -1.91
N GLY A 480 30.92 -5.04 -0.72
CA GLY A 480 29.85 -4.34 0.01
C GLY A 480 30.26 -3.66 1.32
N LEU A 481 31.57 -3.57 1.61
CA LEU A 481 32.10 -3.05 2.89
C LEU A 481 33.02 -1.84 2.76
N ILE A 482 33.02 -1.15 1.61
CA ILE A 482 33.69 0.14 1.46
C ILE A 482 32.79 1.08 0.63
N THR A 483 31.81 1.71 1.28
CA THR A 483 31.55 3.17 1.17
C THR A 483 30.64 3.60 2.31
#